data_AF-A0A9N9XAW3-F1
#
_entry.id   AF-A0A9N9XAW3-F1
#
_cell.length_a   1.000
_cell.length_b   1.000
_cell.length_c   1.000
_cell.angle_alpha   90.00
_cell.angle_beta   90.00
_cell.angle_gamma   90.00
#
_symmetry.space_group_name_H-M   'P 1'
#
loop_
_entity.id
_entity.type
_entity.pdbx_description
1 polymer ?
#
loop_
_entity_poly.entity_id
_entity_poly.type
_entity_poly.pdbx_seq_one_letter_code
_entity_poly.pdbx_strand_id
1 'polypeptide(L)'
;MQLNCNSSYCDCNENKFTPICGQDGQTYLSPCHAGCLNFTGTDGKITQYVDCMCLNLSLSNEKFGDERVFGNATIGYCSQDCDSFILYIILFSFFVFIHSTGEVGSMLLILRCVDPRDKAMALGLIQFAIGLFGNVPCPIVYGAVVDSACLVWKMACGEKGACGLYDSDVFRMFYHGTTGVILLCAFVVDVVVWYKAVKINFVDEQSTQEEELPTIT
;
A
#
# COMPACT_ATOMS: atom_id res chain seq x y z
N MET A 1 -12.29 -11.94 8.54
CA MET A 1 -12.07 -13.19 7.77
C MET A 1 -11.83 -14.32 8.76
N GLN A 2 -12.61 -15.41 8.73
CA GLN A 2 -12.42 -16.56 9.63
C GLN A 2 -11.64 -17.66 8.90
N LEU A 3 -10.51 -18.09 9.49
CA LEU A 3 -9.69 -19.19 8.98
C LEU A 3 -10.11 -20.57 9.48
N ASN A 4 -10.94 -20.66 10.53
CA ASN A 4 -11.17 -21.93 11.22
C ASN A 4 -12.65 -22.31 11.23
N CYS A 5 -12.98 -23.30 10.41
CA CYS A 5 -14.14 -24.14 10.62
C CYS A 5 -13.73 -25.48 11.22
N ASN A 6 -14.48 -25.91 12.23
CA ASN A 6 -14.16 -26.98 13.18
C ASN A 6 -13.67 -28.32 12.56
N SER A 7 -12.49 -28.74 13.03
CA SER A 7 -11.74 -30.03 13.05
C SER A 7 -12.03 -31.26 12.16
N SER A 8 -13.15 -31.37 11.43
CA SER A 8 -13.50 -32.60 10.70
C SER A 8 -13.10 -32.62 9.21
N TYR A 9 -12.68 -31.49 8.64
CA TYR A 9 -12.32 -31.35 7.21
C TYR A 9 -10.97 -30.63 6.99
N CYS A 10 -10.01 -30.82 7.92
CA CYS A 10 -8.82 -29.97 8.04
C CYS A 10 -7.59 -30.33 7.20
N ASP A 11 -7.72 -31.11 6.11
CA ASP A 11 -6.59 -31.35 5.17
C ASP A 11 -6.76 -30.57 3.86
N CYS A 12 -7.30 -29.35 3.98
CA CYS A 12 -7.41 -28.43 2.85
C CYS A 12 -6.02 -27.92 2.50
N ASN A 13 -5.60 -28.11 1.24
CA ASN A 13 -4.32 -27.57 0.78
C ASN A 13 -4.31 -26.03 0.90
N GLU A 14 -3.51 -25.51 1.83
CA GLU A 14 -3.31 -24.08 2.07
C GLU A 14 -2.78 -23.34 0.83
N ASN A 15 -2.12 -24.05 -0.09
CA ASN A 15 -1.60 -23.48 -1.33
C ASN A 15 -2.67 -23.27 -2.41
N LYS A 16 -3.89 -23.83 -2.24
CA LYS A 16 -4.97 -23.71 -3.23
C LYS A 16 -5.91 -22.57 -2.88
N PHE A 17 -5.62 -21.40 -3.44
CA PHE A 17 -6.41 -20.19 -3.28
C PHE A 17 -7.52 -20.09 -4.34
N THR A 18 -8.77 -20.24 -3.92
CA THR A 18 -9.97 -20.08 -4.77
C THR A 18 -11.06 -19.38 -3.96
N PRO A 19 -11.05 -18.04 -3.91
CA PRO A 19 -11.92 -17.28 -3.02
C PRO A 19 -13.40 -17.50 -3.36
N ILE A 20 -14.21 -17.63 -2.32
CA ILE A 20 -15.67 -17.74 -2.42
C ILE A 20 -16.32 -16.76 -1.44
N CYS A 21 -17.48 -16.25 -1.82
CA CYS A 21 -18.31 -15.40 -0.98
C CYS A 21 -19.41 -16.24 -0.35
N GLY A 22 -19.37 -16.40 0.98
CA GLY A 22 -20.43 -17.07 1.72
C GLY A 22 -21.69 -16.21 1.78
N GLN A 23 -22.84 -16.85 1.98
CA GLN A 23 -24.11 -16.16 2.20
C GLN A 23 -24.11 -15.27 3.47
N ASP A 24 -23.17 -15.48 4.37
CA ASP A 24 -22.89 -14.64 5.54
C ASP A 24 -22.15 -13.32 5.19
N GLY A 25 -21.85 -13.08 3.91
CA GLY A 25 -21.15 -11.87 3.45
C GLY A 25 -19.65 -11.89 3.75
N GLN A 26 -19.10 -13.03 4.19
CA GLN A 26 -17.66 -13.19 4.42
C GLN A 26 -16.99 -13.94 3.26
N THR A 27 -15.79 -13.47 2.88
CA THR A 27 -14.95 -14.18 1.91
C THR A 27 -14.14 -15.26 2.60
N TYR A 28 -14.16 -16.48 2.06
CA TYR A 28 -13.38 -17.63 2.52
C TYR A 28 -12.26 -17.96 1.54
N LEU A 29 -11.17 -18.57 2.04
CA LEU A 29 -9.96 -18.88 1.27
C LEU A 29 -10.21 -19.87 0.12
N SER A 30 -11.04 -20.88 0.39
CA SER A 30 -11.43 -21.91 -0.56
C SER A 30 -12.75 -22.58 -0.16
N PRO A 31 -13.45 -23.29 -1.06
CA PRO A 31 -14.67 -24.03 -0.73
C PRO A 31 -14.44 -25.12 0.33
N CYS A 32 -13.22 -25.66 0.40
CA CYS A 32 -12.83 -26.62 1.43
C CYS A 32 -12.78 -25.96 2.82
N HIS A 33 -12.22 -24.75 2.92
CA HIS A 33 -12.19 -23.99 4.19
C HIS A 33 -13.59 -23.53 4.64
N ALA A 34 -14.53 -23.37 3.70
CA ALA A 34 -15.93 -23.11 4.00
C ALA A 34 -16.78 -24.38 4.24
N GLY A 35 -16.17 -25.57 4.13
CA GLY A 35 -16.83 -26.85 4.38
C GLY A 35 -17.95 -27.17 3.39
N CYS A 36 -17.85 -26.75 2.13
CA CYS A 36 -18.84 -27.02 1.10
C CYS A 36 -18.69 -28.45 0.55
N LEU A 37 -19.78 -29.22 0.56
CA LEU A 37 -19.77 -30.62 0.12
C LEU A 37 -20.09 -30.79 -1.37
N ASN A 38 -20.87 -29.87 -1.94
CA ASN A 38 -21.42 -29.98 -3.28
C ASN A 38 -21.20 -28.68 -4.07
N PHE A 39 -21.33 -28.78 -5.38
CA PHE A 39 -21.24 -27.63 -6.27
C PHE A 39 -22.28 -27.75 -7.38
N THR A 40 -22.80 -26.61 -7.82
CA THR A 40 -23.67 -26.50 -8.98
C THR A 40 -22.89 -25.79 -10.10
N GLY A 41 -23.20 -26.16 -11.34
CA GLY A 41 -22.53 -25.60 -12.50
C GLY A 41 -23.36 -25.72 -13.76
N THR A 42 -23.16 -24.78 -14.68
CA THR A 42 -23.79 -24.73 -16.00
C THR A 42 -22.69 -24.79 -17.05
N ASP A 43 -22.87 -25.59 -18.11
CA ASP A 43 -21.89 -25.76 -19.20
C ASP A 43 -20.47 -26.14 -18.75
N GLY A 44 -20.37 -26.99 -17.72
CA GLY A 44 -19.08 -27.47 -17.20
C GLY A 44 -18.30 -26.45 -16.36
N LYS A 45 -18.86 -25.26 -16.10
CA LYS A 45 -18.29 -24.27 -15.17
C LYS A 45 -19.05 -24.29 -13.85
N ILE A 46 -18.30 -24.36 -12.75
CA ILE A 46 -18.87 -24.21 -11.40
C ILE A 46 -19.41 -22.78 -11.29
N THR A 47 -20.64 -22.62 -10.79
CA THR A 47 -21.31 -21.33 -10.58
C THR A 47 -21.51 -21.04 -9.10
N GLN A 48 -21.77 -22.08 -8.31
CA GLN A 48 -22.04 -21.94 -6.87
C GLN A 48 -21.61 -23.20 -6.11
N TYR A 49 -21.16 -23.02 -4.88
CA TYR A 49 -20.91 -24.09 -3.92
C TYR A 49 -22.11 -24.16 -2.96
N VAL A 50 -22.55 -25.38 -2.67
CA VAL A 50 -23.71 -25.66 -1.81
C VAL A 50 -23.30 -26.60 -0.68
N ASP A 51 -24.14 -26.67 0.34
CA ASP A 51 -23.91 -27.46 1.54
C ASP A 51 -22.64 -27.06 2.32
N CYS A 52 -22.40 -25.74 2.46
CA CYS A 52 -21.28 -25.20 3.23
C CYS A 52 -21.63 -25.15 4.72
N MET A 53 -20.87 -25.89 5.54
CA MET A 53 -21.12 -26.02 6.99
C MET A 53 -20.57 -24.87 7.84
N CYS A 54 -19.64 -24.09 7.29
CA CYS A 54 -18.79 -23.18 8.06
C CYS A 54 -19.25 -21.72 8.04
N LEU A 55 -20.40 -21.48 7.41
CA LEU A 55 -20.95 -20.15 7.24
C LEU A 55 -21.64 -19.73 8.53
N ASN A 56 -21.34 -18.52 9.02
CA ASN A 56 -21.96 -18.02 10.24
C ASN A 56 -23.34 -17.41 9.94
N LEU A 57 -24.33 -18.29 9.68
CA LEU A 57 -25.73 -17.89 9.41
C LEU A 57 -26.53 -17.47 10.65
N SER A 58 -25.89 -17.30 11.81
CA SER A 58 -26.55 -16.88 13.06
C SER A 58 -27.21 -15.49 13.01
N LEU A 59 -27.03 -14.75 11.90
CA LEU A 59 -27.55 -13.39 11.66
C LEU A 59 -28.78 -13.35 10.75
N SER A 60 -29.17 -14.45 10.09
CA SER A 60 -30.50 -14.54 9.48
C SER A 60 -31.49 -14.91 10.58
N ASN A 61 -32.43 -14.00 10.86
CA ASN A 61 -33.51 -14.12 11.85
C ASN A 61 -34.43 -15.34 11.58
N GLU A 62 -33.94 -16.56 11.79
CA GLU A 62 -34.78 -17.73 12.00
C GLU A 62 -34.28 -18.44 13.26
N LYS A 63 -35.06 -18.26 14.34
CA LYS A 63 -34.95 -19.09 15.53
C LYS A 63 -35.27 -20.53 15.11
N PHE A 64 -34.27 -21.39 14.98
CA PHE A 64 -34.51 -22.83 14.99
C PHE A 64 -33.32 -23.54 15.62
N GLY A 65 -33.64 -24.41 16.57
CA GLY A 65 -32.65 -25.12 17.38
C GLY A 65 -31.87 -26.15 16.57
N ASP A 66 -30.65 -26.41 17.01
CA ASP A 66 -29.86 -27.64 16.82
C ASP A 66 -29.99 -28.37 15.46
N GLU A 67 -30.09 -27.62 14.36
CA GLU A 67 -29.92 -28.13 13.00
C GLU A 67 -28.70 -27.44 12.39
N ARG A 68 -27.82 -28.25 11.78
CA ARG A 68 -26.65 -27.75 11.05
C ARG A 68 -27.15 -26.94 9.86
N VAL A 69 -27.13 -25.61 9.99
CA VAL A 69 -27.54 -24.72 8.90
C VAL A 69 -26.48 -24.77 7.81
N PHE A 70 -26.81 -25.43 6.72
CA PHE A 70 -26.02 -25.42 5.50
C PHE A 70 -26.33 -24.15 4.72
N GLY A 71 -25.30 -23.37 4.37
CA GLY A 71 -25.46 -22.23 3.49
C GLY A 71 -24.79 -22.45 2.14
N ASN A 72 -25.03 -21.53 1.23
CA ASN A 72 -24.41 -21.55 -0.10
C ASN A 72 -23.35 -20.45 -0.22
N ALA A 73 -22.42 -20.64 -1.15
CA ALA A 73 -21.37 -19.67 -1.45
C ALA A 73 -21.19 -19.49 -2.96
N THR A 74 -20.96 -18.25 -3.40
CA THR A 74 -20.69 -17.92 -4.80
C THR A 74 -19.19 -17.80 -5.04
N ILE A 75 -18.77 -17.96 -6.30
CA ILE A 75 -17.34 -17.83 -6.66
C ILE A 75 -16.95 -16.36 -6.65
N GLY A 76 -15.79 -16.07 -6.07
CA GLY A 76 -15.22 -14.73 -6.01
C GLY A 76 -15.22 -14.15 -4.61
N TYR A 77 -14.92 -12.87 -4.51
CA TYR A 77 -14.91 -12.12 -3.25
C TYR A 77 -16.32 -11.59 -2.97
N CYS A 78 -16.67 -11.44 -1.70
CA CYS A 78 -17.85 -10.68 -1.34
C CYS A 78 -17.69 -9.20 -1.73
N SER A 79 -18.81 -8.52 -2.01
CA SER A 79 -18.82 -7.08 -2.23
C SER A 79 -18.22 -6.38 -1.01
N GLN A 80 -17.14 -5.65 -1.23
CA GLN A 80 -16.53 -4.80 -0.23
C GLN A 80 -17.14 -3.40 -0.39
N ASP A 81 -17.80 -2.88 0.65
CA ASP A 81 -18.36 -1.53 0.64
C ASP A 81 -17.21 -0.51 0.75
N CYS A 82 -16.74 -0.06 -0.41
CA CYS A 82 -15.61 0.86 -0.55
C CYS A 82 -16.07 2.32 -0.76
N ASP A 83 -17.07 2.79 0.00
CA ASP A 83 -17.68 4.13 -0.21
C ASP A 83 -16.68 5.29 -0.11
N SER A 84 -15.62 5.13 0.70
CA SER A 84 -14.60 6.16 0.89
C SER A 84 -13.44 6.11 -0.11
N PHE A 85 -13.43 5.15 -1.04
CA PHE A 85 -12.31 4.98 -1.98
C PHE A 85 -12.17 6.17 -2.92
N ILE A 86 -13.28 6.67 -3.47
CA ILE A 86 -13.26 7.81 -4.40
C ILE A 86 -12.74 9.07 -3.71
N LEU A 87 -13.23 9.35 -2.48
CA LEU A 87 -12.75 10.48 -1.69
C LEU A 87 -11.26 10.36 -1.39
N TYR A 88 -10.78 9.17 -1.06
CA TYR A 88 -9.36 8.91 -0.85
C TYR A 88 -8.53 9.24 -2.09
N ILE A 89 -8.96 8.81 -3.29
CA ILE A 89 -8.24 9.10 -4.55
C ILE A 89 -8.19 10.61 -4.82
N ILE A 90 -9.28 11.34 -4.60
CA ILE A 90 -9.33 12.79 -4.77
C ILE A 90 -8.35 13.49 -3.82
N LEU A 91 -8.40 13.14 -2.53
CA LEU A 91 -7.50 13.72 -1.52
C LEU A 91 -6.04 13.38 -1.81
N PHE A 92 -5.74 12.13 -2.15
CA PHE A 92 -4.39 11.70 -2.50
C PHE A 92 -3.84 12.49 -3.69
N SER A 93 -4.63 12.63 -4.76
CA SER A 93 -4.24 13.39 -5.95
C SER A 93 -3.95 14.87 -5.63
N PHE A 94 -4.78 15.48 -4.77
CA PHE A 94 -4.58 16.85 -4.32
C PHE A 94 -3.29 17.03 -3.52
N PHE A 95 -2.99 16.13 -2.58
CA PHE A 95 -1.75 16.19 -1.80
C PHE A 95 -0.50 15.94 -2.66
N VAL A 96 -0.56 15.00 -3.61
CA VAL A 96 0.53 14.77 -4.57
C VAL A 96 0.79 16.01 -5.43
N PHE A 97 -0.26 16.72 -5.84
CA PHE A 97 -0.12 17.98 -6.58
C PHE A 97 0.59 19.07 -5.77
N ILE A 98 0.20 19.26 -4.50
CA ILE A 98 0.88 20.20 -3.59
C ILE A 98 2.36 19.83 -3.43
N HIS A 99 2.65 18.55 -3.20
CA HIS A 99 4.02 18.06 -3.07
C HIS A 99 4.84 18.36 -4.33
N SER A 100 4.33 18.01 -5.52
CA SER A 100 5.03 18.23 -6.79
C SER A 100 5.34 19.71 -7.03
N THR A 101 4.43 20.62 -6.64
CA THR A 101 4.67 22.07 -6.78
C THR A 101 5.81 22.55 -5.88
N GLY A 102 5.91 22.02 -4.65
CA GLY A 102 7.00 22.35 -3.72
C GLY A 102 8.37 21.88 -4.20
N GLU A 103 8.44 20.70 -4.83
CA GLU A 103 9.67 20.16 -5.42
C GLU A 103 10.24 21.10 -6.50
N VAL A 104 9.38 21.61 -7.39
CA VAL A 104 9.78 22.58 -8.43
C VAL A 104 10.34 23.86 -7.80
N GLY A 105 9.73 24.35 -6.73
CA GLY A 105 10.24 25.52 -5.99
C GLY A 105 11.64 25.28 -5.41
N SER A 106 11.87 24.12 -4.80
CA SER A 106 13.17 23.72 -4.25
C SER A 106 14.26 23.67 -5.34
N MET A 107 13.94 23.08 -6.48
CA MET A 107 14.82 23.03 -7.66
C MET A 107 15.23 24.43 -8.13
N LEU A 108 14.27 25.36 -8.22
CA LEU A 108 14.55 26.74 -8.64
C LEU A 108 15.46 27.48 -7.66
N LEU A 109 15.30 27.25 -6.35
CA LEU A 109 16.18 27.84 -5.32
C LEU A 109 17.61 27.35 -5.47
N ILE A 110 17.82 26.04 -5.65
CA ILE A 110 19.15 25.45 -5.87
C ILE A 110 19.85 26.11 -7.07
N LEU A 111 19.11 26.35 -8.16
CA LEU A 111 19.65 26.99 -9.36
C LEU A 111 20.02 28.47 -9.18
N ARG A 112 19.51 29.16 -8.15
CA ARG A 112 19.90 30.53 -7.79
C ARG A 112 21.12 30.58 -6.87
N CYS A 113 21.40 29.49 -6.17
CA CYS A 113 22.52 29.40 -5.23
C CYS A 113 23.81 28.83 -5.84
N VAL A 114 23.79 28.41 -7.11
CA VAL A 114 24.92 27.76 -7.80
C VAL A 114 25.36 28.58 -9.01
N ASP A 115 26.68 28.70 -9.21
CA ASP A 115 27.29 29.34 -10.39
C ASP A 115 26.72 28.70 -11.67
N PRO A 116 26.35 29.48 -12.70
CA PRO A 116 25.87 28.98 -13.98
C PRO A 116 26.65 27.81 -14.58
N ARG A 117 27.97 27.73 -14.36
CA ARG A 117 28.84 26.66 -14.86
C ARG A 117 28.66 25.33 -14.12
N ASP A 118 28.28 25.36 -12.84
CA ASP A 118 28.22 24.19 -11.97
C ASP A 118 26.80 23.61 -11.81
N LYS A 119 25.78 24.26 -12.40
CA LYS A 119 24.36 23.87 -12.29
C LYS A 119 24.13 22.41 -12.65
N ALA A 120 24.65 21.96 -13.79
CA ALA A 120 24.46 20.57 -14.25
C ALA A 120 25.10 19.56 -13.29
N MET A 121 26.28 19.87 -12.74
CA MET A 121 26.96 19.01 -11.77
C MET A 121 26.17 18.95 -10.45
N ALA A 122 25.70 20.09 -9.93
CA ALA A 122 24.93 20.16 -8.70
C ALA A 122 23.64 19.31 -8.79
N LEU A 123 22.89 19.46 -9.89
CA LEU A 123 21.69 18.67 -10.13
C LEU A 123 21.99 17.17 -10.26
N GLY A 124 23.09 16.81 -10.93
CA GLY A 124 23.53 15.43 -11.04
C GLY A 124 23.85 14.80 -9.68
N LEU A 125 24.55 15.52 -8.80
CA LEU A 125 24.87 15.05 -7.45
C LEU A 125 23.62 14.87 -6.58
N ILE A 126 22.67 15.78 -6.67
CA ILE A 126 21.39 15.69 -5.96
C ILE A 126 20.60 14.46 -6.43
N GLN A 127 20.46 14.26 -7.75
CA GLN A 127 19.75 13.11 -8.30
C GLN A 127 20.45 11.79 -8.00
N PHE A 128 21.78 11.77 -7.99
CA PHE A 128 22.55 10.62 -7.52
C PHE A 128 22.22 10.28 -6.07
N ALA A 129 22.18 11.27 -5.18
CA ALA A 129 21.83 11.08 -3.78
C ALA A 129 20.37 10.60 -3.60
N ILE A 130 19.42 11.18 -4.34
CA ILE A 130 18.01 10.73 -4.35
C ILE A 130 17.91 9.28 -4.82
N GLY A 131 18.65 8.92 -5.87
CA GLY A 131 18.72 7.55 -6.35
C GLY A 131 19.19 6.59 -5.27
N LEU A 132 20.32 6.92 -4.63
CA LEU A 132 20.98 6.06 -3.64
C LEU A 132 20.18 5.92 -2.33
N PHE A 133 19.67 7.03 -1.80
CA PHE A 133 19.05 7.07 -0.46
C PHE A 133 17.53 7.09 -0.48
N GLY A 134 16.90 7.35 -1.62
CA GLY A 134 15.45 7.32 -1.80
C GLY A 134 15.01 6.12 -2.63
N ASN A 135 15.39 6.11 -3.91
CA ASN A 135 14.83 5.16 -4.88
C ASN A 135 15.27 3.71 -4.65
N VAL A 136 16.49 3.46 -4.21
CA VAL A 136 16.97 2.11 -3.87
C VAL A 136 16.29 1.53 -2.61
N PRO A 137 16.24 2.24 -1.45
CA PRO A 137 15.61 1.70 -0.25
C PRO A 137 14.09 1.67 -0.30
N CYS A 138 13.43 2.56 -1.07
CA CYS A 138 11.98 2.63 -1.19
C CYS A 138 11.31 1.27 -1.48
N PRO A 139 11.63 0.54 -2.57
CA PRO A 139 11.01 -0.75 -2.86
C PRO A 139 11.34 -1.83 -1.83
N ILE A 140 12.48 -1.74 -1.13
CA ILE A 140 12.84 -2.67 -0.06
C ILE A 140 11.92 -2.47 1.14
N VAL A 141 11.73 -1.22 1.56
CA VAL A 141 10.86 -0.87 2.69
C VAL A 141 9.40 -1.17 2.38
N TYR A 142 8.90 -0.70 1.24
CA TYR A 142 7.50 -0.96 0.86
C TYR A 142 7.25 -2.42 0.47
N GLY A 143 8.27 -3.15 0.01
CA GLY A 143 8.22 -4.60 -0.15
C GLY A 143 8.00 -5.30 1.20
N ALA A 144 8.75 -4.92 2.23
CA ALA A 144 8.55 -5.46 3.58
C ALA A 144 7.17 -5.11 4.18
N VAL A 145 6.62 -3.93 3.84
CA VAL A 145 5.25 -3.55 4.21
C VAL A 145 4.20 -4.44 3.53
N VAL A 146 4.40 -4.76 2.25
CA VAL A 146 3.52 -5.68 1.51
C VAL A 146 3.60 -7.08 2.12
N ASP A 147 4.81 -7.56 2.42
CA ASP A 147 5.04 -8.88 3.00
C ASP A 147 4.47 -9.02 4.42
N SER A 148 4.46 -7.95 5.22
CA SER A 148 3.92 -7.96 6.58
C SER A 148 2.40 -8.13 6.63
N ALA A 149 1.70 -7.72 5.57
CA ALA A 149 0.26 -7.90 5.42
C ALA A 149 -0.12 -9.23 4.76
N CYS A 150 0.85 -10.10 4.44
CA CYS A 150 0.56 -11.34 3.75
C CYS A 150 -0.13 -12.37 4.66
N LEU A 151 -1.31 -12.84 4.24
CA LEU A 151 -2.05 -13.91 4.91
C LEU A 151 -1.70 -15.29 4.33
N VAL A 152 -1.54 -15.39 3.01
CA VAL A 152 -1.29 -16.67 2.32
C VAL A 152 -0.15 -16.55 1.32
N TRP A 153 0.93 -17.28 1.57
CA TRP A 153 2.09 -17.37 0.70
C TRP A 153 1.88 -18.44 -0.37
N LYS A 154 2.11 -18.10 -1.65
CA LYS A 154 2.20 -19.13 -2.70
C LYS A 154 3.59 -19.76 -2.65
N MET A 155 3.64 -21.08 -2.68
CA MET A 155 4.90 -21.81 -2.77
C MET A 155 5.29 -22.00 -4.23
N ALA A 156 6.52 -21.66 -4.58
CA ALA A 156 7.12 -21.94 -5.88
C ALA A 156 8.41 -22.74 -5.65
N CYS A 157 8.47 -23.96 -6.19
CA CYS A 157 9.64 -24.85 -6.02
C CYS A 157 10.04 -25.13 -4.56
N GLY A 158 9.08 -25.11 -3.62
CA GLY A 158 9.35 -25.34 -2.19
C GLY A 158 9.82 -24.10 -1.43
N GLU A 159 9.97 -22.95 -2.10
CA GLU A 159 10.26 -21.66 -1.48
C GLU A 159 9.05 -20.72 -1.48
N LYS A 160 9.07 -19.73 -0.58
CA LYS A 160 8.05 -18.69 -0.52
C LYS A 160 8.15 -17.81 -1.77
N GLY A 161 7.09 -17.82 -2.58
CA GLY A 161 6.94 -16.97 -3.74
C GLY A 161 6.08 -15.74 -3.44
N ALA A 162 5.30 -15.29 -4.41
CA ALA A 162 4.41 -14.14 -4.25
C ALA A 162 3.29 -14.44 -3.25
N CYS A 163 2.92 -13.42 -2.46
CA CYS A 163 1.75 -13.52 -1.60
C CYS A 163 0.46 -13.53 -2.44
N GLY A 164 -0.42 -14.49 -2.14
CA GLY A 164 -1.69 -14.68 -2.85
C GLY A 164 -2.84 -13.86 -2.29
N LEU A 165 -2.80 -13.53 -1.00
CA LEU A 165 -3.85 -12.79 -0.31
C LEU A 165 -3.26 -11.93 0.81
N TYR A 166 -3.71 -10.68 0.89
CA TYR A 166 -3.26 -9.70 1.87
C TYR A 166 -4.41 -9.29 2.81
N ASP A 167 -4.06 -8.95 4.04
CA ASP A 167 -4.96 -8.30 4.99
C ASP A 167 -5.02 -6.80 4.69
N SER A 168 -6.19 -6.32 4.26
CA SER A 168 -6.39 -4.91 3.87
C SER A 168 -6.18 -3.92 5.01
N ASP A 169 -6.54 -4.27 6.26
CA ASP A 169 -6.46 -3.34 7.40
C ASP A 169 -5.02 -3.19 7.87
N VAL A 170 -4.33 -4.32 8.01
CA VAL A 170 -2.89 -4.34 8.32
C VAL A 170 -2.13 -3.63 7.22
N PHE A 171 -2.39 -3.95 5.95
CA PHE A 171 -1.75 -3.32 4.81
C PHE A 171 -1.92 -1.80 4.83
N ARG A 172 -3.15 -1.31 5.01
CA ARG A 172 -3.47 0.12 5.06
C ARG A 172 -2.72 0.82 6.20
N MET A 173 -2.73 0.24 7.40
CA MET A 173 -2.07 0.83 8.57
C MET A 173 -0.56 0.89 8.42
N PHE A 174 0.08 -0.20 7.96
CA PHE A 174 1.54 -0.20 7.77
C PHE A 174 1.97 0.66 6.59
N TYR A 175 1.22 0.67 5.49
CA TYR A 175 1.51 1.51 4.33
C TYR A 175 1.46 2.99 4.70
N HIS A 176 0.33 3.47 5.22
CA HIS A 176 0.19 4.88 5.60
C HIS A 176 1.03 5.27 6.81
N GLY A 177 1.19 4.37 7.79
CA GLY A 177 2.03 4.62 8.96
C GLY A 177 3.50 4.83 8.55
N THR A 178 4.03 3.97 7.67
CA THR A 178 5.40 4.08 7.18
C THR A 178 5.60 5.37 6.39
N THR A 179 4.70 5.68 5.45
CA THR A 179 4.75 6.95 4.70
C THR A 179 4.65 8.16 5.64
N GLY A 180 3.75 8.13 6.63
CA GLY A 180 3.56 9.20 7.59
C GLY A 180 4.80 9.48 8.44
N VAL A 181 5.49 8.43 8.90
CA VAL A 181 6.76 8.57 9.65
C VAL A 181 7.86 9.17 8.77
N ILE A 182 8.00 8.70 7.52
CA ILE A 182 9.00 9.23 6.58
C ILE A 182 8.72 10.71 6.30
N LEU A 183 7.46 11.07 6.04
CA LEU A 183 7.06 12.46 5.80
C LEU A 183 7.25 13.35 7.03
N LEU A 184 6.99 12.86 8.24
CA LEU A 184 7.24 13.61 9.46
C LEU A 184 8.73 13.91 9.64
N CYS A 185 9.59 12.92 9.41
CA CYS A 185 11.05 13.11 9.43
C CYS A 185 11.50 14.13 8.38
N ALA A 186 10.97 14.03 7.15
CA ALA A 186 11.27 14.99 6.08
C ALA A 186 10.83 16.41 6.46
N PHE A 187 9.62 16.57 6.99
CA PHE A 187 9.10 17.86 7.44
C PHE A 187 9.98 18.50 8.52
N VAL A 188 10.51 17.72 9.46
CA VAL A 188 11.46 18.23 10.47
C VAL A 188 12.75 18.74 9.81
N VAL A 189 13.27 18.02 8.82
CA VAL A 189 14.46 18.46 8.06
C VAL A 189 14.17 19.74 7.28
N ASP A 190 13.02 19.83 6.60
CA ASP A 190 12.60 21.02 5.86
C ASP A 190 12.46 22.24 6.76
N VAL A 191 11.89 22.06 7.96
CA VAL A 191 11.80 23.12 8.97
C VAL A 191 13.19 23.60 9.39
N VAL A 192 14.14 22.69 9.61
CA VAL A 192 15.54 23.05 9.93
C VAL A 192 16.19 23.82 8.78
N VAL A 193 16.01 23.36 7.54
CA VAL A 193 16.52 24.04 6.34
C VAL A 193 15.91 25.43 6.24
N TRP A 194 14.59 25.56 6.41
CA TRP A 194 13.89 26.85 6.35
C TRP A 194 14.42 27.84 7.39
N TYR A 195 14.63 27.40 8.64
CA TYR A 195 15.24 28.23 9.69
C TYR A 195 16.66 28.68 9.35
N LYS A 196 17.43 27.87 8.61
CA LYS A 196 18.79 28.20 8.19
C LYS A 196 18.83 29.00 6.89
N ALA A 197 17.84 28.84 6.01
CA ALA A 197 17.77 29.48 4.71
C ALA A 197 17.70 31.01 4.82
N VAL A 198 17.12 31.54 5.90
CA VAL A 198 17.11 32.97 6.21
C VAL A 198 18.53 33.57 6.31
N LYS A 199 19.58 32.75 6.45
CA LYS A 199 20.98 33.18 6.55
C LYS A 199 21.81 32.95 5.29
N ILE A 200 21.20 32.51 4.18
CA ILE A 200 21.91 32.19 2.94
C ILE A 200 21.92 33.42 2.03
N ASN A 201 23.12 33.86 1.61
CA ASN A 201 23.29 34.93 0.62
C ASN A 201 23.20 34.35 -0.80
N PHE A 202 22.55 35.07 -1.72
CA PHE A 202 22.39 34.63 -3.10
C PHE A 202 23.59 35.02 -3.96
N VAL A 203 23.90 34.22 -4.99
CA VAL A 203 25.05 34.47 -5.88
C VAL A 203 24.94 35.82 -6.59
N ASP A 204 23.72 36.24 -6.94
CA ASP A 204 23.45 37.55 -7.55
C ASP A 204 23.84 38.74 -6.63
N GLU A 205 23.76 38.56 -5.30
CA GLU A 205 24.20 39.57 -4.33
C GLU A 205 25.74 39.58 -4.20
N GLN A 206 26.39 38.44 -4.35
CA GLN A 206 27.86 38.34 -4.32
C GLN A 206 28.50 38.98 -5.54
N SER A 207 27.97 38.73 -6.75
CA SER A 207 28.50 39.36 -7.96
C SER A 207 28.34 40.88 -7.94
N THR A 208 27.21 41.38 -7.41
CA THR A 208 26.99 42.83 -7.25
C THR A 208 27.95 43.45 -6.22
N GLN A 209 28.23 42.77 -5.10
CA GLN A 209 29.21 43.23 -4.11
C GLN A 209 30.66 43.19 -4.60
N GLU A 210 31.03 42.20 -5.42
CA GLU A 210 32.35 42.16 -6.07
C GLU A 210 32.52 43.25 -7.13
N GLU A 211 31.46 43.62 -7.87
CA GLU A 211 31.50 44.77 -8.79
C GLU A 211 31.53 46.12 -8.06
N GLU A 212 30.91 46.23 -6.88
CA GLU A 212 30.90 47.47 -6.09
C GLU A 212 32.17 47.68 -5.24
N LEU A 213 33.02 46.67 -5.03
CA LEU A 213 34.31 46.84 -4.38
C LEU A 213 35.33 47.39 -5.42
N PRO A 214 35.66 48.70 -5.39
CA PRO A 214 36.61 49.22 -6.36
C PRO A 214 37.95 48.53 -6.13
N THR A 215 38.61 48.15 -7.21
CA THR A 215 39.98 47.66 -7.21
C THR A 215 40.88 48.72 -6.59
N ILE A 216 41.06 48.68 -5.26
CA ILE A 216 42.10 49.46 -4.59
C ILE A 216 43.40 48.72 -4.93
N THR A 217 44.11 49.29 -5.89
CA THR A 217 45.54 49.10 -6.23
C THR A 217 46.42 48.70 -5.06
#